data_AF-A0A8E2E6K7-F1
#
_entry.id   AF-A0A8E2E6K7-F1
#
_cell.length_a   1.000
_cell.length_b   1.000
_cell.length_c   1.000
_cell.angle_alpha   90.00
_cell.angle_beta   90.00
_cell.angle_gamma   90.00
#
_symmetry.space_group_name_H-M   'P 1'
#
loop_
_entity.id
_entity.type
_entity.pdbx_description
1 polymer ?
#
loop_
_entity_poly.entity_id
_entity_poly.type
_entity_poly.pdbx_seq_one_letter_code
_entity_poly.pdbx_strand_id
1 'polypeptide(L)'
;MNRLPSVRSSSRSLHLNLLFKIIVSSLHLKKADGIDPARKKDMRSKMRVSKKKPFRFLDLPVDIRIMIYSLVLGWPRLSQIIKKLTASEPGEVGQTRRFATAVSRSRPRPVLVTPSILLINHQITGEALEELLRTTLILDMPSACVPMLYDPFEVTDFISIGLLKRCRRVVIAVNTDVTLGEDLMTFCGDEKFWQPWDHWLSFLFQDVWSPDNHDLDKLTVRIGGCLQQPGTPWNSRGNYSYNAWTNRPKYFKHYREEVLQILHYSLRSLGKNVTISIQGPNGVELPHLMRRLLKGRKG
;
A
#
# COMPACT_ATOMS: atom_id res chain seq x y z
N MET A 1 -12.67 -32.26 16.09
CA MET A 1 -13.16 -31.11 15.31
C MET A 1 -12.79 -29.83 16.04
N ASN A 2 -11.64 -29.25 15.71
CA ASN A 2 -11.13 -28.05 16.39
C ASN A 2 -11.70 -26.81 15.71
N ARG A 3 -12.49 -26.03 16.46
CA ARG A 3 -13.02 -24.74 16.00
C ARG A 3 -11.87 -23.75 15.85
N LEU A 4 -11.62 -23.30 14.62
CA LEU A 4 -10.68 -22.21 14.34
C LEU A 4 -11.15 -20.92 15.03
N PRO A 5 -10.23 -20.10 15.57
CA PRO A 5 -10.59 -18.85 16.22
C PRO A 5 -11.10 -17.82 15.21
N SER A 6 -12.22 -17.18 15.56
CA SER A 6 -12.80 -16.04 14.85
C SER A 6 -11.76 -14.90 14.76
N VAL A 7 -11.33 -14.60 13.53
CA VAL A 7 -10.41 -13.51 13.22
C VAL A 7 -11.11 -12.18 13.53
N ARG A 8 -10.63 -11.47 14.55
CA ARG A 8 -11.10 -10.13 14.91
C ARG A 8 -10.82 -9.16 13.76
N SER A 9 -11.89 -8.59 13.22
CA SER A 9 -11.89 -7.55 12.20
C SER A 9 -10.99 -6.37 12.60
N SER A 10 -10.13 -5.96 11.67
CA SER A 10 -9.15 -4.88 11.78
C SER A 10 -9.77 -3.56 12.25
N SER A 11 -9.14 -2.91 13.23
CA SER A 11 -9.55 -1.66 13.89
C SER A 11 -9.86 -0.47 12.95
N ARG A 12 -9.44 -0.53 11.68
CA ARG A 12 -9.78 0.49 10.66
C ARG A 12 -11.22 0.38 10.12
N SER A 13 -11.78 -0.83 10.08
CA SER A 13 -13.20 -1.04 9.70
C SER A 13 -14.16 -0.44 10.74
N LEU A 14 -13.76 -0.48 12.02
CA LEU A 14 -14.49 0.18 13.11
C LEU A 14 -14.41 1.70 12.98
N HIS A 15 -13.29 2.26 12.53
CA HIS A 15 -13.13 3.71 12.35
C HIS A 15 -13.98 4.27 11.20
N LEU A 16 -14.12 3.52 10.10
CA LEU A 16 -15.02 3.91 8.99
C LEU A 16 -16.49 3.79 9.39
N ASN A 17 -16.88 2.72 10.10
CA ASN A 17 -18.22 2.63 10.69
C ASN A 17 -18.48 3.73 11.72
N LEU A 18 -17.46 4.14 12.48
CA LEU A 18 -17.56 5.24 13.44
C LEU A 18 -17.66 6.58 12.73
N LEU A 19 -16.91 6.84 11.65
CA LEU A 19 -17.05 8.05 10.83
C LEU A 19 -18.40 8.11 10.14
N PHE A 20 -18.90 6.99 9.59
CA PHE A 20 -20.26 6.92 9.04
C PHE A 20 -21.30 7.16 10.13
N LYS A 21 -21.13 6.56 11.32
CA LYS A 21 -22.00 6.82 12.48
C LYS A 21 -21.88 8.26 12.95
N ILE A 22 -20.72 8.90 12.96
CA ILE A 22 -20.52 10.30 13.37
C ILE A 22 -21.16 11.24 12.36
N ILE A 23 -20.98 11.02 11.06
CA ILE A 23 -21.64 11.83 10.02
C ILE A 23 -23.17 11.69 10.12
N VAL A 24 -23.67 10.46 10.33
CA VAL A 24 -25.11 10.20 10.51
C VAL A 24 -25.64 10.71 11.86
N SER A 25 -24.84 10.66 12.93
CA SER A 25 -25.24 11.10 14.29
C SER A 25 -25.14 12.62 14.47
N SER A 26 -24.19 13.29 13.82
CA SER A 26 -24.10 14.76 13.79
C SER A 26 -25.26 15.40 13.05
N LEU A 27 -25.98 14.65 12.21
CA LEU A 27 -27.23 15.06 11.57
C LEU A 27 -28.48 14.84 12.45
N HIS A 28 -28.36 14.17 13.60
CA HIS A 28 -29.48 14.00 14.54
C HIS A 28 -29.30 14.91 15.76
N LEU A 29 -30.16 15.94 15.78
CA LEU A 29 -30.29 16.98 16.79
C LEU A 29 -30.12 16.51 18.24
N LYS A 30 -29.46 17.39 19.01
CA LYS A 30 -29.37 17.40 20.47
C LYS A 30 -30.72 17.06 21.11
N LYS A 31 -30.73 16.00 21.92
CA LYS A 31 -31.85 15.57 22.74
C LYS A 31 -31.94 16.53 23.95
N ALA A 32 -33.01 17.30 24.03
CA ALA A 32 -33.29 18.20 25.16
C ALA A 32 -33.83 17.37 26.34
N ASP A 33 -33.04 17.27 27.41
CA ASP A 33 -33.46 16.66 28.67
C ASP A 33 -34.15 17.71 29.54
N GLY A 34 -35.47 17.57 29.70
CA GLY A 34 -36.29 18.48 30.51
C GLY A 34 -37.78 18.51 30.17
N ILE A 35 -38.32 17.48 29.50
CA ILE A 35 -39.71 17.48 29.06
C ILE A 35 -40.57 16.62 29.99
N ASP A 36 -41.52 17.31 30.62
CA ASP A 36 -42.62 16.83 31.44
C ASP A 36 -43.28 15.52 30.92
N PRO A 37 -43.45 14.49 31.77
CA PRO A 37 -44.04 13.21 31.39
C PRO A 37 -45.47 13.30 30.83
N ALA A 38 -46.26 14.32 31.19
CA ALA A 38 -47.60 14.51 30.63
C ALA A 38 -47.55 14.98 29.16
N ARG A 39 -46.58 15.84 28.82
CA ARG A 39 -46.32 16.31 27.45
C ARG A 39 -45.75 15.22 26.54
N LYS A 40 -45.12 14.20 27.12
CA LYS A 40 -44.57 13.02 26.41
C LYS A 40 -45.63 12.14 25.75
N LYS A 41 -46.84 12.03 26.32
CA LYS A 41 -47.91 11.18 25.76
C LYS A 41 -48.52 11.81 24.50
N ASP A 42 -48.68 13.12 24.51
CA ASP A 42 -49.18 13.91 23.38
C ASP A 42 -48.09 14.19 22.31
N MET A 43 -46.81 14.27 22.72
CA MET A 43 -45.69 14.22 21.78
C MET A 43 -45.51 12.83 21.14
N ARG A 44 -45.82 11.72 21.81
CA ARG A 44 -45.72 10.37 21.20
C ARG A 44 -46.78 10.15 20.11
N SER A 45 -47.97 10.71 20.26
CA SER A 45 -49.02 10.64 19.23
C SER A 45 -48.73 11.58 18.04
N LYS A 46 -48.13 12.76 18.28
CA LYS A 46 -47.62 13.66 17.21
C LYS A 46 -46.27 13.24 16.62
N MET A 47 -45.44 12.51 17.35
CA MET A 47 -44.24 11.81 16.86
C MET A 47 -44.60 10.41 16.34
N ARG A 48 -45.70 10.29 15.59
CA ARG A 48 -45.63 9.55 14.32
C ARG A 48 -44.60 10.28 13.45
N VAL A 49 -43.34 10.16 13.83
CA VAL A 49 -42.17 10.64 13.09
C VAL A 49 -42.41 10.14 11.69
N SER A 50 -42.70 11.06 10.77
CA SER A 50 -42.78 10.70 9.36
C SER A 50 -41.51 9.92 9.10
N LYS A 51 -41.66 8.63 8.74
CA LYS A 51 -40.53 7.77 8.45
C LYS A 51 -39.87 8.39 7.22
N LYS A 52 -38.97 9.36 7.45
CA LYS A 52 -38.24 10.04 6.39
C LYS A 52 -37.57 8.91 5.63
N LYS A 53 -37.94 8.76 4.35
CA LYS A 53 -37.32 7.76 3.50
C LYS A 53 -35.81 7.96 3.64
N PRO A 54 -35.04 6.89 3.90
CA PRO A 54 -33.59 7.00 3.96
C PRO A 54 -33.12 7.62 2.64
N PHE A 55 -32.26 8.62 2.75
CA PHE A 55 -31.67 9.28 1.59
C PHE A 55 -30.85 8.25 0.80
N ARG A 56 -31.06 8.15 -0.51
CA ARG A 56 -30.32 7.18 -1.33
C ARG A 56 -28.97 7.77 -1.69
N PHE A 57 -27.91 6.96 -1.63
CA PHE A 57 -26.56 7.42 -1.93
C PHE A 57 -26.41 8.04 -3.34
N LEU A 58 -27.11 7.49 -4.34
CA LEU A 58 -27.09 8.00 -5.71
C LEU A 58 -27.87 9.32 -5.89
N ASP A 59 -28.69 9.71 -4.92
CA ASP A 59 -29.37 11.02 -4.93
C ASP A 59 -28.41 12.15 -4.50
N LEU A 60 -27.22 11.83 -3.96
CA LEU A 60 -26.19 12.82 -3.65
C LEU A 60 -25.62 13.43 -4.94
N PRO A 61 -25.22 14.71 -4.97
CA PRO A 61 -24.42 15.25 -6.06
C PRO A 61 -23.11 14.47 -6.25
N VAL A 62 -22.65 14.36 -7.50
CA VAL A 62 -21.46 13.57 -7.87
C VAL A 62 -20.22 13.99 -7.07
N ASP A 63 -20.02 15.28 -6.84
CA ASP A 63 -18.86 15.80 -6.10
C ASP A 63 -18.84 15.29 -4.65
N ILE A 64 -20.01 15.20 -4.01
CA ILE A 64 -20.13 14.65 -2.66
C ILE A 64 -19.80 13.15 -2.67
N ARG A 65 -20.23 12.41 -3.71
CA ARG A 65 -19.89 10.99 -3.84
C ARG A 65 -18.39 10.78 -4.03
N ILE A 66 -17.74 11.60 -4.86
CA ILE A 66 -16.27 11.57 -5.07
C ILE A 66 -15.52 11.84 -3.75
N MET A 67 -15.96 12.83 -2.96
CA MET A 67 -15.38 13.08 -1.64
C MET A 67 -15.55 11.88 -0.70
N ILE A 68 -16.69 11.19 -0.76
CA ILE A 68 -16.89 9.98 0.03
C ILE A 68 -15.94 8.87 -0.44
N TYR A 69 -15.81 8.66 -1.75
CA TYR A 69 -14.90 7.65 -2.31
C TYR A 69 -13.45 7.90 -1.87
N SER A 70 -12.96 9.13 -1.93
CA SER A 70 -11.57 9.46 -1.53
C SER A 70 -11.29 9.24 -0.04
N LEU A 71 -12.33 9.28 0.82
CA LEU A 71 -12.21 8.99 2.25
C LEU A 71 -12.28 7.51 2.58
N VAL A 72 -13.06 6.72 1.84
CA VAL A 72 -13.32 5.31 2.16
C VAL A 72 -12.46 4.33 1.36
N LEU A 73 -11.92 4.76 0.22
CA LEU A 73 -11.05 3.96 -0.64
C LEU A 73 -9.59 4.30 -0.41
N GLY A 74 -8.76 3.28 -0.54
CA GLY A 74 -7.32 3.44 -0.57
C GLY A 74 -6.65 2.15 -0.99
N TRP A 75 -5.47 2.27 -1.56
CA TRP A 75 -4.65 1.13 -1.93
C TRP A 75 -4.26 0.31 -0.69
N PRO A 76 -4.18 -1.03 -0.80
CA PRO A 76 -3.64 -1.87 0.25
C PRO A 76 -2.18 -1.49 0.51
N ARG A 77 -1.77 -1.52 1.78
CA ARG A 77 -0.37 -1.36 2.17
C ARG A 77 0.32 -2.72 2.14
N LEU A 78 1.15 -2.96 1.13
CA LEU A 78 1.82 -4.24 0.93
C LEU A 78 2.65 -4.63 2.15
N SER A 79 3.40 -3.68 2.73
CA SER A 79 4.16 -3.92 3.96
C SER A 79 3.31 -4.47 5.12
N GLN A 80 2.05 -4.02 5.27
CA GLN A 80 1.17 -4.49 6.33
C GLN A 80 0.61 -5.88 6.04
N ILE A 81 0.32 -6.18 4.77
CA ILE A 81 -0.20 -7.50 4.37
C ILE A 81 0.92 -8.53 4.50
N ILE A 82 2.10 -8.24 3.94
CA ILE A 82 3.24 -9.14 4.00
C ILE A 82 3.66 -9.38 5.46
N LYS A 83 3.71 -8.36 6.32
CA LYS A 83 4.00 -8.54 7.76
C LYS A 83 3.00 -9.48 8.46
N LYS A 84 1.73 -9.47 8.05
CA LYS A 84 0.73 -10.39 8.59
C LYS A 84 0.94 -11.81 8.10
N LEU A 85 1.26 -11.98 6.82
CA LEU A 85 1.58 -13.27 6.23
C LEU A 85 2.82 -13.88 6.90
N THR A 86 3.88 -13.09 7.08
CA THR A 86 5.11 -13.57 7.74
C THR A 86 4.92 -13.85 9.22
N ALA A 87 4.04 -13.12 9.92
CA ALA A 87 3.72 -13.39 11.33
C ALA A 87 2.81 -14.62 11.53
N SER A 88 2.03 -15.01 10.50
CA SER A 88 1.19 -16.21 10.57
C SER A 88 1.95 -17.50 10.27
N GLU A 89 3.15 -17.41 9.70
CA GLU A 89 4.02 -18.57 9.56
C GLU A 89 4.40 -19.06 10.97
N PRO A 90 4.07 -20.31 11.34
CA PRO A 90 4.43 -20.84 12.63
C PRO A 90 5.96 -20.83 12.69
N GLY A 91 6.52 -19.95 13.52
CA GLY A 91 7.96 -19.89 13.74
C GLY A 91 8.42 -21.26 14.19
N GLU A 92 9.04 -22.03 13.29
CA GLU A 92 9.70 -23.29 13.60
C GLU A 92 10.98 -22.99 14.41
N VAL A 93 10.78 -22.45 15.61
CA VAL A 93 11.80 -22.34 16.64
C VAL A 93 12.02 -23.75 17.17
N GLY A 94 12.90 -24.51 16.52
CA GLY A 94 13.46 -25.74 17.08
C GLY A 94 13.29 -27.03 16.27
N GLN A 95 12.71 -27.02 15.06
CA GLN A 95 12.74 -28.23 14.23
C GLN A 95 14.04 -28.31 13.43
N THR A 96 15.03 -28.96 14.05
CA THR A 96 16.22 -29.52 13.41
C THR A 96 15.81 -30.17 12.08
N ARG A 97 16.31 -29.58 10.99
CA ARG A 97 16.22 -29.99 9.58
C ARG A 97 16.32 -31.50 9.40
N ARG A 98 15.20 -32.20 9.54
CA ARG A 98 15.04 -33.47 8.84
C ARG A 98 14.61 -33.09 7.45
N PHE A 99 15.39 -33.51 6.47
CA PHE A 99 15.15 -33.39 5.03
C PHE A 99 13.80 -34.01 4.67
N ALA A 100 12.71 -33.33 5.04
CA ALA A 100 11.37 -33.70 4.69
C ALA A 100 11.32 -33.62 3.17
N THR A 101 11.09 -34.79 2.58
CA THR A 101 10.84 -34.99 1.15
C THR A 101 9.92 -33.89 0.63
N ALA A 102 10.25 -33.38 -0.57
CA ALA A 102 9.69 -32.20 -1.23
C ALA A 102 8.19 -32.32 -1.56
N VAL A 103 7.35 -32.54 -0.54
CA VAL A 103 5.91 -32.42 -0.66
C VAL A 103 5.64 -30.93 -0.76
N SER A 104 5.34 -30.48 -1.98
CA SER A 104 4.94 -29.11 -2.32
C SER A 104 3.83 -28.65 -1.38
N ARG A 105 4.19 -28.00 -0.28
CA ARG A 105 3.23 -27.38 0.62
C ARG A 105 2.68 -26.19 -0.14
N SER A 106 1.38 -26.26 -0.47
CA SER A 106 0.68 -25.16 -1.10
C SER A 106 0.87 -23.90 -0.25
N ARG A 107 1.50 -22.89 -0.83
CA ARG A 107 1.79 -21.61 -0.21
C ARG A 107 0.48 -20.95 0.27
N PRO A 108 0.43 -20.40 1.49
CA PRO A 108 -0.71 -19.60 1.92
C PRO A 108 -0.79 -18.34 1.05
N ARG A 109 -1.80 -18.27 0.17
CA ARG A 109 -2.07 -17.07 -0.63
C ARG A 109 -2.73 -16.00 0.23
N PRO A 110 -2.41 -14.71 0.03
CA PRO A 110 -3.16 -13.64 0.67
C PRO A 110 -4.64 -13.74 0.31
N VAL A 111 -5.51 -13.54 1.30
CA VAL A 111 -6.94 -13.39 1.04
C VAL A 111 -7.14 -12.03 0.38
N LEU A 112 -7.45 -12.04 -0.92
CA LEU A 112 -7.81 -10.84 -1.65
C LEU A 112 -9.16 -10.33 -1.16
N VAL A 113 -9.19 -9.09 -0.69
CA VAL A 113 -10.42 -8.44 -0.20
C VAL A 113 -10.77 -7.30 -1.13
N THR A 114 -11.88 -7.44 -1.86
CA THR A 114 -12.46 -6.34 -2.64
C THR A 114 -13.20 -5.40 -1.68
N PRO A 115 -12.92 -4.09 -1.69
CA PRO A 115 -13.69 -3.11 -0.92
C PRO A 115 -15.19 -3.24 -1.20
N SER A 116 -16.01 -3.33 -0.14
CA SER A 116 -17.45 -3.58 -0.28
C SER A 116 -18.18 -2.55 -1.13
N ILE A 117 -17.68 -1.31 -1.17
CA ILE A 117 -18.24 -0.23 -1.99
C ILE A 117 -18.17 -0.53 -3.51
N LEU A 118 -17.15 -1.28 -3.95
CA LEU A 118 -17.01 -1.72 -5.34
C LEU A 118 -17.96 -2.85 -5.72
N LEU A 119 -18.67 -3.44 -4.74
CA LEU A 119 -19.59 -4.56 -4.91
C LEU A 119 -21.07 -4.14 -4.88
N ILE A 120 -21.37 -2.84 -4.68
CA ILE A 120 -22.75 -2.38 -4.47
C ILE A 120 -23.52 -2.26 -5.79
N ASN A 121 -22.99 -1.52 -6.77
CA ASN A 121 -23.66 -1.23 -8.04
C ASN A 121 -22.64 -0.74 -9.09
N HIS A 122 -22.83 -1.08 -10.37
CA HIS A 122 -21.92 -0.71 -11.46
C HIS A 122 -21.59 0.78 -11.56
N GLN A 123 -22.57 1.68 -11.34
CA GLN A 123 -22.32 3.12 -11.34
C GLN A 123 -21.37 3.52 -10.19
N ILE A 124 -21.65 3.03 -8.98
CA ILE A 124 -20.81 3.28 -7.81
C ILE A 124 -19.42 2.70 -8.06
N THR A 125 -19.32 1.48 -8.58
CA THR A 125 -18.05 0.82 -8.90
C THR A 125 -17.25 1.63 -9.91
N GLY A 126 -17.88 2.15 -10.97
CA GLY A 126 -17.21 2.99 -11.97
C GLY A 126 -16.66 4.27 -11.37
N GLU A 127 -17.49 5.04 -10.66
CA GLU A 127 -17.06 6.30 -10.04
C GLU A 127 -15.97 6.08 -8.96
N ALA A 128 -16.16 5.07 -8.12
CA ALA A 128 -15.24 4.69 -7.05
C ALA A 128 -13.89 4.22 -7.58
N LEU A 129 -13.89 3.43 -8.66
CA LEU A 129 -12.66 2.91 -9.25
C LEU A 129 -11.86 4.03 -9.91
N GLU A 130 -12.51 4.95 -10.63
CA GLU A 130 -11.83 6.12 -11.19
C GLU A 130 -11.19 6.98 -10.09
N GLU A 131 -11.87 7.15 -8.95
CA GLU A 131 -11.29 7.88 -7.82
C GLU A 131 -10.10 7.11 -7.20
N LEU A 132 -10.21 5.79 -7.02
CA LEU A 132 -9.10 4.96 -6.54
C LEU A 132 -7.86 5.09 -7.45
N LEU A 133 -8.04 5.08 -8.77
CA LEU A 133 -6.95 5.21 -9.74
C LEU A 133 -6.28 6.60 -9.75
N ARG A 134 -6.97 7.63 -9.27
CA ARG A 134 -6.38 8.97 -9.01
C ARG A 134 -5.54 9.02 -7.75
N THR A 135 -5.85 8.18 -6.76
CA THR A 135 -5.05 8.07 -5.53
C THR A 135 -3.70 7.43 -5.80
N THR A 136 -2.68 7.85 -5.04
CA THR A 136 -1.31 7.36 -5.24
C THR A 136 -1.14 5.97 -4.67
N LEU A 137 -0.75 5.01 -5.52
CA LEU A 137 -0.35 3.67 -5.10
C LEU A 137 1.06 3.74 -4.49
N ILE A 138 1.23 3.22 -3.28
CA ILE A 138 2.52 3.17 -2.59
C ILE A 138 2.99 1.72 -2.53
N LEU A 139 4.10 1.46 -3.21
CA LEU A 139 4.81 0.20 -3.28
C LEU A 139 6.01 0.26 -2.34
N ASP A 140 5.78 -0.08 -1.07
CA ASP A 140 6.70 0.17 0.04
C ASP A 140 7.60 -1.00 0.46
N MET A 141 7.33 -2.18 -0.06
CA MET A 141 8.10 -3.36 0.25
C MET A 141 8.04 -4.27 -0.96
N PRO A 142 9.19 -4.80 -1.43
CA PRO A 142 9.11 -5.89 -2.35
C PRO A 142 8.49 -7.04 -1.58
N SER A 143 7.81 -7.91 -2.28
CA SER A 143 7.34 -9.14 -1.67
C SER A 143 8.51 -9.85 -0.98
N ALA A 144 8.40 -10.00 0.34
CA ALA A 144 9.45 -10.67 1.08
C ALA A 144 9.62 -12.07 0.49
N CYS A 145 10.86 -12.43 0.13
CA CYS A 145 11.23 -13.82 0.05
C CYS A 145 11.02 -14.36 1.46
N VAL A 146 9.88 -15.03 1.68
CA VAL A 146 9.70 -15.82 2.89
C VAL A 146 10.84 -16.84 2.83
N PRO A 147 11.82 -16.84 3.75
CA PRO A 147 13.07 -17.60 3.57
C PRO A 147 12.89 -19.12 3.37
N MET A 148 11.68 -19.61 3.63
CA MET A 148 11.26 -21.01 3.52
C MET A 148 10.58 -21.34 2.19
N LEU A 149 10.11 -20.34 1.44
CA LEU A 149 9.42 -20.50 0.17
C LEU A 149 10.36 -19.98 -0.92
N TYR A 150 10.85 -20.87 -1.79
CA TYR A 150 11.68 -20.51 -2.95
C TYR A 150 10.97 -19.61 -3.98
N ASP A 151 9.73 -19.20 -3.70
CA ASP A 151 8.87 -18.43 -4.58
C ASP A 151 8.45 -17.12 -3.87
N PRO A 152 9.01 -15.95 -4.25
CA PRO A 152 8.60 -14.65 -3.68
C PRO A 152 7.13 -14.36 -4.02
N PHE A 153 6.44 -13.53 -3.21
CA PHE A 153 5.10 -13.11 -3.64
C PHE A 153 5.28 -12.20 -4.86
N GLU A 154 4.36 -12.17 -5.79
CA GLU A 154 4.37 -11.11 -6.80
C GLU A 154 3.49 -9.95 -6.32
N VAL A 155 3.64 -8.75 -6.90
CA VAL A 155 2.66 -7.67 -6.66
C VAL A 155 1.26 -8.09 -7.11
N THR A 156 1.20 -8.97 -8.12
CA THR A 156 -0.02 -9.51 -8.72
C THR A 156 -0.83 -10.37 -7.76
N ASP A 157 -0.17 -10.97 -6.76
CA ASP A 157 -0.83 -11.68 -5.67
C ASP A 157 -1.67 -10.75 -4.78
N PHE A 158 -1.44 -9.43 -4.84
CA PHE A 158 -2.14 -8.43 -4.03
C PHE A 158 -2.99 -7.46 -4.86
N ILE A 159 -2.53 -7.11 -6.06
CA ILE A 159 -3.17 -6.12 -6.94
C ILE A 159 -3.14 -6.68 -8.36
N SER A 160 -4.31 -6.79 -9.01
CA SER A 160 -4.35 -7.33 -10.37
C SER A 160 -3.55 -6.50 -11.37
N ILE A 161 -2.97 -7.17 -12.37
CA ILE A 161 -2.17 -6.53 -13.43
C ILE A 161 -2.95 -5.41 -14.11
N GLY A 162 -4.23 -5.64 -14.42
CA GLY A 162 -5.09 -4.62 -15.06
C GLY A 162 -5.27 -3.36 -14.22
N LEU A 163 -5.31 -3.48 -12.88
CA LEU A 163 -5.35 -2.31 -12.00
C LEU A 163 -4.01 -1.60 -11.94
N LEU A 164 -2.90 -2.34 -11.87
CA LEU A 164 -1.56 -1.77 -11.86
C LEU A 164 -1.25 -0.99 -13.15
N LYS A 165 -1.70 -1.50 -14.31
CA LYS A 165 -1.57 -0.81 -15.60
C LYS A 165 -2.32 0.52 -15.66
N ARG A 166 -3.49 0.58 -15.02
CA ARG A 166 -4.34 1.79 -14.99
C ARG A 166 -3.94 2.80 -13.91
N CYS A 167 -2.96 2.46 -13.06
CA CYS A 167 -2.50 3.36 -12.00
C CYS A 167 -1.77 4.56 -12.59
N ARG A 168 -2.27 5.77 -12.32
CA ARG A 168 -1.66 7.01 -12.83
C ARG A 168 -0.52 7.52 -11.97
N ARG A 169 -0.55 7.24 -10.67
CA ARG A 169 0.39 7.78 -9.69
C ARG A 169 0.94 6.67 -8.82
N VAL A 170 2.23 6.40 -8.93
CA VAL A 170 2.89 5.33 -8.18
C VAL A 170 4.10 5.91 -7.43
N VAL A 171 4.24 5.52 -6.18
CA VAL A 171 5.42 5.76 -5.36
C VAL A 171 6.07 4.42 -5.04
N ILE A 172 7.28 4.18 -5.55
CA ILE A 172 8.11 3.06 -5.14
C ILE A 172 8.98 3.53 -3.99
N ALA A 173 8.80 2.97 -2.81
CA ALA A 173 9.49 3.36 -1.59
C ALA A 173 10.46 2.25 -1.16
N VAL A 174 11.72 2.40 -1.56
CA VAL A 174 12.83 1.52 -1.20
C VAL A 174 13.31 1.89 0.20
N ASN A 175 12.73 1.28 1.21
CA ASN A 175 13.06 1.53 2.60
C ASN A 175 14.26 0.69 3.04
N THR A 176 15.43 1.31 3.08
CA THR A 176 16.70 0.69 3.51
C THR A 176 16.84 0.55 5.02
N ASP A 177 15.93 1.13 5.81
CA ASP A 177 16.00 1.13 7.27
C ASP A 177 15.21 -0.04 7.89
N VAL A 178 14.45 -0.79 7.07
CA VAL A 178 13.64 -1.95 7.53
C VAL A 178 14.48 -3.19 7.75
N THR A 179 15.65 -3.26 7.12
CA THR A 179 16.65 -4.26 7.44
C THR A 179 17.29 -3.90 8.78
N LEU A 180 17.13 -4.78 9.77
CA LEU A 180 17.83 -4.69 11.04
C LEU A 180 19.31 -4.44 10.75
N GLY A 181 19.88 -3.36 11.30
CA GLY A 181 21.22 -2.89 10.96
C GLY A 181 22.33 -3.93 11.12
N GLU A 182 22.07 -5.04 11.81
CA GLU A 182 22.97 -6.18 11.95
C GLU A 182 22.98 -7.10 10.71
N ASP A 183 21.85 -7.29 10.02
CA ASP A 183 21.75 -8.21 8.88
C ASP A 183 22.41 -7.64 7.62
N LEU A 184 22.23 -6.34 7.32
CA LEU A 184 22.88 -5.68 6.17
C LEU A 184 24.41 -5.59 6.29
N MET A 185 24.96 -5.84 7.48
CA MET A 185 26.41 -5.86 7.70
C MET A 185 27.02 -7.22 7.32
N THR A 186 26.20 -8.24 7.09
CA THR A 186 26.62 -9.53 6.55
C THR A 186 26.38 -9.57 5.04
N PHE A 187 27.32 -10.11 4.25
CA PHE A 187 27.20 -10.21 2.78
C PHE A 187 25.86 -10.85 2.36
N CYS A 188 25.43 -11.86 3.11
CA CYS A 188 24.16 -12.55 2.88
C CYS A 188 22.92 -11.68 3.14
N GLY A 189 22.99 -10.63 3.97
CA GLY A 189 21.85 -9.75 4.23
C GLY A 189 21.60 -8.72 3.13
N ASP A 190 22.64 -8.28 2.43
CA ASP A 190 22.51 -7.35 1.31
C ASP A 190 21.89 -8.04 0.08
N GLU A 191 22.41 -9.21 -0.31
CA GLU A 191 21.83 -10.03 -1.39
C GLU A 191 20.36 -10.38 -1.11
N LYS A 192 20.07 -10.92 0.08
CA LYS A 192 18.69 -11.28 0.47
C LYS A 192 17.75 -10.08 0.50
N PHE A 193 18.27 -8.87 0.73
CA PHE A 193 17.46 -7.66 0.75
C PHE A 193 17.21 -7.11 -0.66
N TRP A 194 18.23 -7.06 -1.52
CA TRP A 194 18.14 -6.45 -2.85
C TRP A 194 17.65 -7.39 -3.95
N GLN A 195 17.89 -8.69 -3.84
CA GLN A 195 17.43 -9.67 -4.83
C GLN A 195 15.89 -9.64 -5.02
N PRO A 196 15.04 -9.53 -3.97
CA PRO A 196 13.61 -9.35 -4.15
C PRO A 196 13.26 -8.07 -4.93
N TRP A 197 14.03 -6.99 -4.75
CA TRP A 197 13.82 -5.75 -5.50
C TRP A 197 14.14 -5.90 -6.98
N ASP A 198 15.22 -6.59 -7.34
CA ASP A 198 15.56 -6.85 -8.74
C ASP A 198 14.38 -7.52 -9.47
N HIS A 199 13.98 -8.71 -9.01
CA HIS A 199 12.90 -9.46 -9.65
C HIS A 199 11.60 -8.65 -9.70
N TRP A 200 11.27 -7.96 -8.60
CA TRP A 200 10.05 -7.19 -8.49
C TRP A 200 10.00 -5.97 -9.42
N LEU A 201 11.11 -5.23 -9.52
CA LEU A 201 11.22 -4.08 -10.41
C LEU A 201 11.26 -4.53 -11.87
N SER A 202 12.00 -5.60 -12.17
CA SER A 202 12.05 -6.19 -13.50
C SER A 202 10.63 -6.56 -13.97
N PHE A 203 9.87 -7.28 -13.15
CA PHE A 203 8.46 -7.61 -13.45
C PHE A 203 7.59 -6.35 -13.65
N LEU A 204 7.67 -5.40 -12.72
CA LEU A 204 6.87 -4.17 -12.79
C LEU A 204 7.13 -3.36 -14.06
N PHE A 205 8.38 -3.23 -14.48
CA PHE A 205 8.74 -2.39 -15.63
C PHE A 205 8.72 -3.12 -16.97
N GLN A 206 8.94 -4.43 -16.99
CA GLN A 206 8.95 -5.21 -18.22
C GLN A 206 7.55 -5.74 -18.57
N ASP A 207 6.79 -6.22 -17.57
CA ASP A 207 5.53 -6.91 -17.81
C ASP A 207 4.31 -6.01 -17.56
N VAL A 208 4.35 -5.23 -16.47
CA VAL A 208 3.20 -4.40 -16.06
C VAL A 208 3.23 -3.05 -16.76
N TRP A 209 4.31 -2.28 -16.60
CA TRP A 209 4.50 -0.97 -17.19
C TRP A 209 5.44 -1.02 -18.39
N SER A 210 5.21 -2.00 -19.27
CA SER A 210 5.86 -2.04 -20.57
C SER A 210 5.52 -0.75 -21.36
N PRO A 211 6.42 -0.30 -22.25
CA PRO A 211 6.12 0.84 -23.12
C PRO A 211 4.75 0.66 -23.80
N ASP A 212 3.97 1.74 -23.85
CA ASP A 212 2.66 1.81 -24.51
C ASP A 212 1.52 0.96 -23.89
N ASN A 213 1.75 0.33 -22.73
CA ASN A 213 0.78 -0.59 -22.10
C ASN A 213 0.40 -0.17 -20.66
N HIS A 214 0.45 1.12 -20.37
CA HIS A 214 0.12 1.66 -19.05
C HIS A 214 -0.41 3.09 -19.10
N ASP A 215 -1.19 3.46 -18.10
CA ASP A 215 -1.73 4.81 -17.87
C ASP A 215 -0.91 5.60 -16.83
N LEU A 216 0.32 5.17 -16.55
CA LEU A 216 1.18 5.82 -15.56
C LEU A 216 1.51 7.26 -15.98
N ASP A 217 1.11 8.25 -15.19
CA ASP A 217 1.41 9.67 -15.40
C ASP A 217 2.62 10.12 -14.58
N LYS A 218 2.71 9.65 -13.33
CA LYS A 218 3.73 10.06 -12.36
C LYS A 218 4.28 8.88 -11.58
N LEU A 219 5.59 8.72 -11.66
CA LEU A 219 6.34 7.75 -10.87
C LEU A 219 7.31 8.48 -9.93
N THR A 220 7.21 8.21 -8.64
CA THR A 220 8.16 8.72 -7.65
C THR A 220 8.93 7.56 -7.03
N VAL A 221 10.25 7.56 -7.17
CA VAL A 221 11.11 6.57 -6.53
C VAL A 221 11.74 7.22 -5.30
N ARG A 222 11.42 6.69 -4.12
CA ARG A 222 11.99 7.12 -2.83
C ARG A 222 13.02 6.10 -2.39
N ILE A 223 14.24 6.55 -2.15
CA ILE A 223 15.34 5.68 -1.73
C ILE A 223 15.81 6.12 -0.34
N GLY A 224 15.66 5.19 0.61
CA GLY A 224 16.10 5.31 1.99
C GLY A 224 15.14 6.08 2.91
N GLY A 225 15.31 5.90 4.22
CA GLY A 225 14.44 6.45 5.26
C GLY A 225 13.22 5.57 5.57
N CYS A 226 12.66 5.74 6.77
CA CYS A 226 11.53 4.95 7.24
C CYS A 226 10.18 5.57 6.79
N LEU A 227 9.32 4.75 6.19
CA LEU A 227 7.91 5.11 5.97
C LEU A 227 7.21 5.33 7.31
N GLN A 228 7.17 6.58 7.74
CA GLN A 228 6.30 7.01 8.83
C GLN A 228 4.84 7.06 8.31
N GLN A 229 3.89 7.22 9.23
CA GLN A 229 2.46 7.17 8.93
C GLN A 229 2.04 8.17 7.82
N PRO A 230 0.95 7.92 7.07
CA PRO A 230 0.50 8.85 6.04
C PRO A 230 0.20 10.20 6.69
N GLY A 231 0.80 11.27 6.16
CA GLY A 231 0.70 12.63 6.72
C GLY A 231 1.86 13.06 7.62
N THR A 232 2.71 12.13 8.08
CA THR A 232 3.97 12.52 8.72
C THR A 232 5.06 12.74 7.66
N PRO A 233 5.86 13.81 7.77
CA PRO A 233 7.00 14.02 6.89
C PRO A 233 7.94 12.82 6.98
N TRP A 234 8.57 12.51 5.85
CA TRP A 234 9.54 11.43 5.74
C TRP A 234 10.78 11.82 6.54
N ASN A 235 10.77 11.51 7.84
CA ASN A 235 11.83 11.86 8.76
C ASN A 235 12.74 10.64 8.97
N SER A 236 14.05 10.84 8.80
CA SER A 236 15.07 9.87 9.16
C SER A 236 14.92 9.51 10.64
N ARG A 237 14.54 8.27 10.96
CA ARG A 237 14.58 7.81 12.36
C ARG A 237 16.04 7.58 12.71
N GLY A 238 16.61 8.56 13.41
CA GLY A 238 17.97 8.50 13.92
C GLY A 238 18.95 9.23 13.01
N ASN A 239 19.91 9.91 13.64
CA ASN A 239 21.12 10.46 13.01
C ASN A 239 22.03 9.35 12.45
N TYR A 240 21.49 8.41 11.67
CA TYR A 240 22.30 7.57 10.81
C TYR A 240 22.77 8.46 9.67
N SER A 241 23.89 9.13 9.92
CA SER A 241 24.56 10.00 8.98
C SER A 241 24.70 9.28 7.63
N TYR A 242 24.31 9.96 6.55
CA TYR A 242 24.59 9.53 5.17
C TYR A 242 26.07 9.12 4.98
N ASN A 243 26.98 9.62 5.81
CA ASN A 243 28.40 9.24 5.81
C ASN A 243 28.64 7.77 6.20
N ALA A 244 27.72 7.13 6.94
CA ALA A 244 27.77 5.69 7.21
C ALA A 244 27.46 4.85 5.95
N TRP A 245 26.89 5.45 4.90
CA TRP A 245 26.60 4.77 3.63
C TRP A 245 27.79 4.79 2.66
N THR A 246 28.66 5.80 2.76
CA THR A 246 29.80 5.97 1.84
C THR A 246 31.04 5.18 2.27
N ASN A 247 31.14 4.80 3.55
CA ASN A 247 32.29 4.08 4.11
C ASN A 247 32.12 2.55 4.17
N ARG A 248 31.13 1.97 3.45
CA ARG A 248 30.91 0.51 3.48
C ARG A 248 31.93 -0.26 2.63
N PRO A 249 32.26 -1.52 2.99
CA PRO A 249 33.22 -2.33 2.23
C PRO A 249 32.80 -2.49 0.76
N LYS A 250 33.78 -2.48 -0.15
CA LYS A 250 33.55 -2.45 -1.62
C LYS A 250 32.65 -3.57 -2.16
N TYR A 251 32.54 -4.69 -1.46
CA TYR A 251 31.80 -5.89 -1.89
C TYR A 251 30.27 -5.73 -1.78
N PHE A 252 29.78 -4.92 -0.83
CA PHE A 252 28.34 -4.61 -0.65
C PHE A 252 27.79 -3.64 -1.70
N LYS A 253 28.62 -3.26 -2.67
CA LYS A 253 28.30 -2.26 -3.68
C LYS A 253 27.57 -2.89 -4.87
N HIS A 254 27.78 -4.18 -5.13
CA HIS A 254 27.34 -4.83 -6.38
C HIS A 254 25.82 -4.93 -6.51
N TYR A 255 25.10 -5.60 -5.60
CA TYR A 255 23.64 -5.80 -5.73
C TYR A 255 22.86 -4.50 -5.67
N ARG A 256 23.27 -3.57 -4.80
CA ARG A 256 22.70 -2.23 -4.76
C ARG A 256 22.91 -1.49 -6.09
N GLU A 257 24.12 -1.55 -6.66
CA GLU A 257 24.39 -0.95 -7.96
C GLU A 257 23.58 -1.61 -9.07
N GLU A 258 23.37 -2.92 -9.02
CA GLU A 258 22.50 -3.65 -9.96
C GLU A 258 21.06 -3.17 -9.87
N VAL A 259 20.46 -3.11 -8.67
CA VAL A 259 19.09 -2.61 -8.51
C VAL A 259 18.96 -1.15 -8.96
N LEU A 260 19.96 -0.31 -8.68
CA LEU A 260 20.00 1.07 -9.19
C LEU A 260 20.17 1.13 -10.71
N GLN A 261 20.90 0.19 -11.32
CA GLN A 261 21.02 0.07 -12.77
C GLN A 261 19.71 -0.40 -13.40
N ILE A 262 19.03 -1.39 -12.82
CA ILE A 262 17.71 -1.85 -13.24
C ILE A 262 16.73 -0.70 -13.19
N LEU A 263 16.65 0.02 -12.06
CA LEU A 263 15.86 1.25 -11.96
C LEU A 263 16.25 2.24 -13.06
N HIS A 264 17.55 2.40 -13.35
CA HIS A 264 17.99 3.33 -14.37
C HIS A 264 17.52 2.97 -15.79
N TYR A 265 17.67 1.71 -16.19
CA TYR A 265 17.22 1.23 -17.50
C TYR A 265 15.70 1.21 -17.60
N SER A 266 15.02 0.71 -16.58
CA SER A 266 13.56 0.63 -16.54
C SER A 266 12.88 2.00 -16.52
N LEU A 267 13.42 2.98 -15.79
CA LEU A 267 12.87 4.34 -15.80
C LEU A 267 12.98 4.99 -17.20
N ARG A 268 13.95 4.57 -18.02
CA ARG A 268 14.06 5.04 -19.41
C ARG A 268 12.99 4.42 -20.31
N SER A 269 12.57 3.19 -20.07
CA SER A 269 11.59 2.47 -20.91
C SER A 269 10.15 2.94 -20.72
N LEU A 270 9.80 3.57 -19.58
CA LEU A 270 8.43 4.05 -19.28
C LEU A 270 7.84 5.08 -20.27
N GLY A 271 8.60 5.55 -21.27
CA GLY A 271 8.13 6.54 -22.23
C GLY A 271 8.23 8.00 -21.75
N LYS A 272 8.10 8.93 -22.69
CA LYS A 272 8.35 10.37 -22.47
C LYS A 272 7.25 11.05 -21.63
N ASN A 273 6.05 10.49 -21.61
CA ASN A 273 4.88 11.10 -20.96
C ASN A 273 4.88 10.93 -19.43
N VAL A 274 5.72 10.02 -18.90
CA VAL A 274 5.78 9.75 -17.46
C VAL A 274 6.68 10.75 -16.76
N THR A 275 6.12 11.47 -15.80
CA THR A 275 6.87 12.35 -14.90
C THR A 275 7.57 11.51 -13.84
N ILE A 276 8.90 11.47 -13.87
CA ILE A 276 9.72 10.68 -12.95
C ILE A 276 10.39 11.62 -11.94
N SER A 277 10.20 11.35 -10.64
CA SER A 277 10.88 12.05 -9.55
C SER A 277 11.64 11.06 -8.69
N ILE A 278 12.88 11.38 -8.31
CA ILE A 278 13.70 10.56 -7.42
C ILE A 278 14.05 11.35 -6.18
N GLN A 279 13.60 10.83 -5.04
CA GLN A 279 13.71 11.50 -3.74
C GLN A 279 14.55 10.67 -2.78
N GLY A 280 15.40 11.34 -2.01
CA GLY A 280 16.15 10.72 -0.93
C GLY A 280 15.38 10.67 0.40
N PRO A 281 16.07 10.32 1.51
CA PRO A 281 15.47 10.11 2.83
C PRO A 281 14.88 11.34 3.52
N ASN A 282 14.89 12.52 2.89
CA ASN A 282 14.31 13.75 3.44
C ASN A 282 13.34 14.39 2.43
N GLY A 283 12.92 13.64 1.41
CA GLY A 283 12.17 14.19 0.27
C GLY A 283 13.02 15.08 -0.65
N VAL A 284 14.28 15.35 -0.30
CA VAL A 284 15.23 16.10 -1.13
C VAL A 284 15.46 15.32 -2.42
N GLU A 285 15.25 15.97 -3.55
CA GLU A 285 15.52 15.37 -4.85
C GLU A 285 17.00 14.96 -4.92
N LEU A 286 17.29 13.87 -5.63
CA LEU A 286 18.67 13.39 -5.82
C LEU A 286 19.17 13.79 -7.22
N PRO A 287 19.53 15.07 -7.46
CA PRO A 287 19.82 15.59 -8.79
C PRO A 287 21.05 14.93 -9.44
N HIS A 288 21.96 14.36 -8.65
CA HIS A 288 23.11 13.63 -9.19
C HIS A 288 22.72 12.29 -9.81
N LEU A 289 21.75 11.57 -9.22
CA LEU A 289 21.17 10.37 -9.80
C LEU A 289 20.36 10.74 -11.03
N MET A 290 19.52 11.78 -10.95
CA MET A 290 18.74 12.25 -12.09
C MET A 290 19.62 12.72 -13.26
N ARG A 291 20.76 13.38 -13.00
CA ARG A 291 21.70 13.77 -14.08
C ARG A 291 22.27 12.57 -14.83
N ARG A 292 22.56 11.46 -14.16
CA ARG A 292 23.02 10.23 -14.83
C ARG A 292 21.89 9.53 -15.59
N LEU A 293 20.67 9.58 -15.05
CA LEU A 293 19.48 9.01 -15.68
C LEU A 293 19.09 9.75 -16.96
N LEU A 294 19.02 11.08 -16.87
CA LEU A 294 18.53 11.96 -17.92
C LEU A 294 19.55 12.31 -19.01
N LYS A 295 20.85 12.01 -18.81
CA LYS A 295 21.90 12.29 -19.81
C LYS A 295 21.70 11.62 -21.18
N GLY A 296 20.72 10.72 -21.33
CA GLY A 296 20.31 10.11 -22.61
C GLY A 296 18.92 10.52 -23.12
N ARG A 297 18.13 11.29 -22.36
CA ARG A 297 16.82 11.83 -22.79
C ARG A 297 17.03 13.22 -23.40
N LYS A 298 17.72 13.31 -24.54
CA LYS A 298 17.66 14.50 -25.39
C LYS A 298 16.86 14.12 -26.62
N GLY A 299 15.61 14.56 -26.68
CA GLY A 299 14.72 14.36 -27.81
C GLY A 299 13.46 15.15 -27.63
#